data_AF-A0A6C1B556-F1
#
_entry.id   AF-A0A6C1B556-F1
#
_cell.length_a   1.000
_cell.length_b   1.000
_cell.length_c   1.000
_cell.angle_alpha   90.00
_cell.angle_beta   90.00
_cell.angle_gamma   90.00
#
_symmetry.space_group_name_H-M   'P 1'
#
loop_
_entity.id
_entity.type
_entity.pdbx_description
1 polymer ?
#
loop_
_entity_poly.entity_id
_entity_poly.type
_entity_poly.pdbx_seq_one_letter_code
_entity_poly.pdbx_strand_id
1 'polypeptide(L)'
;MADMAFSRARFGRADIRLPDPVPAHPLLDGLPEIGRGEYSIVLALPDGARVRKVVSSPADHFFLTADDRPRGIHFPTVFADHGVIGRARSGALMHLLELERLEPLAAHAEAAAQAERLQTAYWQACLGFARLGADMGRIALFHLIESPPPLPDTLIAALCALSDFIEAYQVRPDILSEGNLMARADGTLVFSDPVFLG
;
A
#
# COMPACT_ATOMS: atom_id res chain seq x y z
N MET A 1 -16.65 -6.81 -15.23
CA MET A 1 -16.18 -5.44 -14.99
C MET A 1 -16.38 -5.16 -13.52
N ALA A 2 -15.34 -5.30 -12.70
CA ALA A 2 -15.42 -4.93 -11.30
C ALA A 2 -15.68 -3.42 -11.22
N ASP A 3 -16.84 -3.07 -10.69
CA ASP A 3 -17.35 -1.71 -10.66
C ASP A 3 -16.57 -0.89 -9.62
N MET A 4 -15.83 0.13 -10.10
CA MET A 4 -15.12 1.09 -9.23
C MET A 4 -16.08 1.76 -8.23
N ALA A 5 -17.39 1.83 -8.49
CA ALA A 5 -18.36 2.36 -7.53
C ALA A 5 -18.64 1.40 -6.36
N PHE A 6 -18.42 0.09 -6.53
CA PHE A 6 -18.77 -0.93 -5.54
C PHE A 6 -17.85 -0.89 -4.31
N SER A 7 -16.53 -0.81 -4.47
CA SER A 7 -15.60 -0.66 -3.33
C SER A 7 -15.72 0.71 -2.67
N ARG A 8 -15.90 1.77 -3.48
CA ARG A 8 -16.05 3.16 -3.03
C ARG A 8 -17.29 3.36 -2.14
N ALA A 9 -18.41 2.71 -2.48
CA ALA A 9 -19.62 2.73 -1.67
C ALA A 9 -19.55 1.77 -0.46
N ARG A 10 -18.81 0.67 -0.57
CA ARG A 10 -18.75 -0.38 0.47
C ARG A 10 -17.91 -0.01 1.69
N PHE A 11 -16.86 0.81 1.53
CA PHE A 11 -15.88 1.05 2.60
C PHE A 11 -15.76 2.50 3.09
N GLY A 12 -16.48 3.45 2.49
CA GLY A 12 -16.70 4.79 3.06
C GLY A 12 -15.47 5.69 3.22
N ARG A 13 -14.31 5.35 2.64
CA ARG A 13 -13.16 6.25 2.59
C ARG A 13 -13.27 7.14 1.35
N ALA A 14 -13.40 8.45 1.56
CA ALA A 14 -13.23 9.43 0.49
C ALA A 14 -11.81 9.32 -0.07
N ASP A 15 -11.64 9.52 -1.38
CA ASP A 15 -10.33 9.62 -2.04
C ASP A 15 -9.63 10.92 -1.61
N ILE A 16 -9.13 10.95 -0.37
CA ILE A 16 -8.30 12.05 0.12
C ILE A 16 -6.97 11.95 -0.62
N ARG A 17 -6.57 13.05 -1.27
CA ARG A 17 -5.30 13.15 -1.99
C ARG A 17 -4.42 14.18 -1.32
N LEU A 18 -3.12 13.92 -1.33
CA LEU A 18 -2.12 14.88 -0.86
C LEU A 18 -2.28 16.19 -1.66
N PRO A 19 -2.59 17.33 -1.01
CA PRO A 19 -2.85 18.59 -1.71
C PRO A 19 -1.56 19.29 -2.16
N ASP A 20 -0.40 18.81 -1.72
CA ASP A 20 0.90 19.37 -2.04
C ASP A 20 1.28 19.15 -3.51
N PRO A 21 1.89 20.14 -4.18
CA PRO A 21 2.47 19.91 -5.51
C PRO A 21 3.64 18.93 -5.42
N VAL A 22 4.08 18.42 -6.58
CA VAL A 22 5.38 17.73 -6.66
C VAL A 22 6.46 18.69 -6.14
N PRO A 23 7.29 18.29 -5.16
CA PRO A 23 8.36 19.16 -4.65
C PRO A 23 9.38 19.48 -5.74
N ALA A 24 9.88 20.72 -5.75
CA ALA A 24 10.97 21.10 -6.63
C ALA A 24 12.26 20.34 -6.21
N HIS A 25 12.70 19.38 -7.03
CA HIS A 25 13.87 18.57 -6.76
C HIS A 25 14.50 18.08 -8.07
N PRO A 26 15.84 18.08 -8.23
CA PRO A 26 16.49 17.67 -9.50
C PRO A 26 16.13 16.26 -9.98
N LEU A 27 15.88 15.33 -9.05
CA LEU A 27 15.47 13.95 -9.38
C LEU A 27 13.99 13.81 -9.78
N LEU A 28 13.20 14.88 -9.68
CA LEU A 28 11.76 14.91 -10.00
C LEU A 28 11.44 15.80 -11.21
N ASP A 29 12.39 16.64 -11.63
CA ASP A 29 12.14 17.64 -12.67
C ASP A 29 11.77 17.00 -14.01
N GLY A 30 10.68 17.51 -14.61
CA GLY A 30 10.13 17.00 -15.86
C GLY A 30 9.53 15.59 -15.83
N LEU A 31 9.49 14.90 -14.68
CA LEU A 31 8.89 13.57 -14.61
C LEU A 31 7.36 13.64 -14.61
N PRO A 32 6.65 12.79 -15.37
CA PRO A 32 5.20 12.77 -15.38
C PRO A 32 4.66 12.11 -14.10
N GLU A 33 3.72 12.79 -13.44
CA GLU A 33 2.92 12.21 -12.35
C GLU A 33 1.97 11.16 -12.92
N ILE A 34 2.02 9.94 -12.37
CA ILE A 34 1.19 8.80 -12.78
C ILE A 34 0.26 8.30 -11.66
N GLY A 35 0.43 8.78 -10.43
CA GLY A 35 -0.38 8.38 -9.30
C GLY A 35 -0.24 9.34 -8.12
N ARG A 36 -1.30 9.45 -7.33
CA ARG A 36 -1.36 10.27 -6.13
C ARG A 36 -2.31 9.66 -5.11
N GLY A 37 -1.79 9.38 -3.92
CA GLY A 37 -2.55 8.92 -2.76
C GLY A 37 -2.76 10.02 -1.73
N GLU A 38 -3.23 9.64 -0.55
CA GLU A 38 -3.44 10.55 0.59
C GLU A 38 -2.13 11.15 1.10
N TYR A 39 -1.07 10.34 1.10
CA TYR A 39 0.24 10.72 1.63
C TYR A 39 1.39 10.58 0.63
N SER A 40 1.09 10.30 -0.65
CA SER A 40 2.11 9.99 -1.64
C SER A 40 1.86 10.55 -3.04
N ILE A 41 2.96 10.75 -3.78
CA ILE A 41 2.96 11.14 -5.20
C ILE A 41 3.89 10.17 -5.94
N VAL A 42 3.46 9.65 -7.08
CA VAL A 42 4.22 8.68 -7.90
C VAL A 42 4.48 9.28 -9.28
N LEU A 43 5.75 9.31 -9.68
CA LEU A 43 6.20 9.82 -10.96
C LEU A 43 6.93 8.73 -11.74
N ALA A 44 6.65 8.61 -13.04
CA ALA A 44 7.26 7.58 -13.87
C ALA A 44 8.70 7.95 -14.25
N LEU A 45 9.61 6.99 -14.16
CA LEU A 45 10.94 7.13 -14.75
C LEU A 45 10.93 6.76 -16.24
N PRO A 46 11.85 7.33 -17.06
CA PRO A 46 11.89 7.08 -18.50
C PRO A 46 12.14 5.63 -18.90
N ASP A 47 12.72 4.82 -18.02
CA ASP A 47 12.98 3.40 -18.28
C ASP A 47 11.71 2.53 -18.29
N GLY A 48 10.58 3.07 -17.83
CA GLY A 48 9.30 2.37 -17.77
C GLY A 48 9.21 1.28 -16.70
N ALA A 49 10.31 0.93 -16.04
CA ALA A 49 10.39 -0.16 -15.05
C ALA A 49 10.41 0.33 -13.60
N ARG A 50 10.75 1.61 -13.39
CA ARG A 50 10.88 2.21 -12.06
C ARG A 50 10.06 3.47 -11.92
N VAL A 51 9.85 3.88 -10.67
CA VAL A 51 9.13 5.11 -10.32
C VAL A 51 9.88 5.89 -9.24
N ARG A 52 9.64 7.20 -9.22
CA ARG A 52 9.93 8.06 -8.07
C ARG A 52 8.67 8.15 -7.23
N LYS A 53 8.78 7.80 -5.95
CA LYS A 53 7.69 7.97 -5.00
C LYS A 53 8.09 8.99 -3.95
N VAL A 54 7.30 10.05 -3.85
CA VAL A 54 7.34 10.97 -2.71
C VAL A 54 6.37 10.44 -1.67
N VAL A 55 6.83 10.21 -0.45
CA VAL A 55 5.99 9.79 0.69
C VAL A 55 6.08 10.80 1.82
N SER A 56 4.95 11.07 2.45
CA SER A 56 4.83 11.99 3.60
C SER A 56 4.31 11.32 4.88
N SER A 57 3.84 10.07 4.77
CA SER A 57 3.45 9.21 5.89
C SER A 57 4.70 8.51 6.45
N PRO A 58 5.00 8.64 7.75
CA PRO A 58 6.05 7.86 8.39
C PRO A 58 5.80 6.35 8.29
N ALA A 59 4.54 5.89 8.32
CA ALA A 59 4.21 4.47 8.18
C ALA A 59 4.64 3.93 6.82
N ASP A 60 4.38 4.69 5.74
CA ASP A 60 4.76 4.31 4.37
C ASP A 60 6.29 4.32 4.23
N HIS A 61 6.96 5.33 4.78
CA HIS A 61 8.42 5.42 4.75
C HIS A 61 9.07 4.23 5.48
N PHE A 62 8.62 3.89 6.69
CA PHE A 62 9.13 2.73 7.42
C PHE A 62 8.82 1.42 6.71
N PHE A 63 7.60 1.24 6.19
CA PHE A 63 7.23 0.05 5.42
C PHE A 63 8.13 -0.18 4.20
N LEU A 64 8.60 0.89 3.57
CA LEU A 64 9.45 0.81 2.38
C LEU A 64 10.94 0.77 2.69
N THR A 65 11.40 1.28 3.83
CA THR A 65 12.84 1.54 4.06
C THR A 65 13.42 0.93 5.33
N ALA A 66 12.60 0.52 6.31
CA ALA A 66 13.14 -0.07 7.53
C ALA A 66 13.93 -1.36 7.27
N ASP A 67 14.95 -1.61 8.07
CA ASP A 67 15.84 -2.77 7.89
C ASP A 67 15.09 -4.09 8.02
N ASP A 68 14.18 -4.16 8.99
CA ASP A 68 13.30 -5.29 9.34
C ASP A 68 11.93 -5.24 8.64
N ARG A 69 11.75 -4.37 7.65
CA ARG A 69 10.52 -4.31 6.85
C ARG A 69 10.20 -5.67 6.22
N PRO A 70 8.92 -5.99 5.95
CA PRO A 70 8.58 -7.19 5.24
C PRO A 70 9.13 -7.16 3.80
N ARG A 71 9.66 -8.30 3.35
CA ARG A 71 10.29 -8.48 2.03
C ARG A 71 9.79 -9.77 1.37
N GLY A 72 9.95 -9.87 0.06
CA GLY A 72 9.51 -11.02 -0.72
C GLY A 72 8.70 -10.60 -1.95
N ILE A 73 8.18 -11.57 -2.69
CA ILE A 73 7.52 -11.33 -3.99
C ILE A 73 6.26 -10.44 -3.89
N HIS A 74 5.61 -10.43 -2.72
CA HIS A 74 4.38 -9.67 -2.45
C HIS A 74 4.66 -8.26 -1.87
N PHE A 75 5.91 -7.83 -1.79
CA PHE A 75 6.29 -6.51 -1.29
C PHE A 75 7.06 -5.71 -2.36
N PRO A 76 7.01 -4.37 -2.33
CA PRO A 76 7.73 -3.55 -3.28
C PRO A 76 9.25 -3.70 -3.15
N THR A 77 9.89 -3.78 -4.31
CA THR A 77 11.33 -3.64 -4.46
C THR A 77 11.68 -2.17 -4.38
N VAL A 78 12.51 -1.83 -3.40
CA VAL A 78 13.04 -0.48 -3.19
C VAL A 78 14.47 -0.47 -3.68
N PHE A 79 14.75 0.37 -4.67
CA PHE A 79 16.08 0.51 -5.26
C PHE A 79 16.92 1.52 -4.50
N ALA A 80 16.30 2.60 -4.00
CA ALA A 80 17.00 3.64 -3.26
C ALA A 80 16.07 4.45 -2.36
N ASP A 81 16.59 4.88 -1.22
CA ASP A 81 16.04 5.98 -0.41
C ASP A 81 16.96 7.21 -0.61
N HIS A 82 16.41 8.29 -1.18
CA HIS A 82 17.12 9.54 -1.42
C HIS A 82 17.00 10.53 -0.24
N GLY A 83 16.34 10.13 0.83
CA GLY A 83 16.14 10.92 2.03
C GLY A 83 15.07 11.99 1.87
N VAL A 84 15.14 12.99 2.76
CA VAL A 84 14.18 14.07 2.87
C VAL A 84 14.41 15.10 1.77
N ILE A 85 13.36 15.39 0.99
CA ILE A 85 13.38 16.37 -0.11
C ILE A 85 12.50 17.60 0.15
N GLY A 86 11.81 17.66 1.30
CA GLY A 86 10.97 18.79 1.64
C GLY A 86 10.03 18.52 2.81
N ARG A 87 9.00 19.37 2.91
CA ARG A 87 7.91 19.24 3.89
C ARG A 87 6.57 19.44 3.21
N ALA A 88 5.61 18.60 3.58
CA ALA A 88 4.21 18.78 3.23
C ALA A 88 3.63 20.01 3.93
N ARG A 89 2.50 20.52 3.42
CA ARG A 89 1.71 21.58 4.08
C ARG A 89 1.28 21.22 5.51
N SER A 90 1.14 19.93 5.81
CA SER A 90 0.88 19.42 7.16
C SER A 90 2.08 19.55 8.11
N GLY A 91 3.27 19.87 7.60
CA GLY A 91 4.53 19.90 8.35
C GLY A 91 5.32 18.59 8.33
N ALA A 92 4.71 17.50 7.85
CA ALA A 92 5.35 16.19 7.70
C ALA A 92 6.52 16.25 6.71
N LEU A 93 7.57 15.45 6.97
CA LEU A 93 8.70 15.34 6.05
C LEU A 93 8.27 14.62 4.78
N MET A 94 8.75 15.09 3.62
CA MET A 94 8.61 14.39 2.35
C MET A 94 9.89 13.64 2.05
N HIS A 95 9.80 12.32 1.93
CA HIS A 95 10.90 11.43 1.58
C HIS A 95 10.78 11.03 0.11
N LEU A 96 11.92 10.89 -0.57
CA LEU A 96 11.98 10.46 -1.97
C LEU A 96 12.55 9.06 -2.09
N LEU A 97 11.78 8.15 -2.67
CA LEU A 97 12.14 6.76 -2.88
C LEU A 97 12.18 6.42 -4.37
N GLU A 98 13.06 5.48 -4.72
CA GLU A 98 13.08 4.79 -6.01
C GLU A 98 12.54 3.38 -5.84
N LEU A 99 11.46 3.05 -6.57
CA LEU A 99 10.75 1.79 -6.41
C LEU A 99 10.54 1.13 -7.78
N GLU A 100 10.24 -0.17 -7.77
CA GLU A 100 9.68 -0.82 -8.95
C GLU A 100 8.36 -0.20 -9.37
N ARG A 101 8.08 -0.22 -10.67
CA ARG A 101 6.78 0.16 -11.20
C ARG A 101 5.80 -1.00 -11.04
N LEU A 102 4.70 -0.71 -10.35
CA LEU A 102 3.55 -1.61 -10.25
C LEU A 102 2.41 -1.14 -11.16
N GLU A 103 1.52 -2.07 -11.48
CA GLU A 103 0.39 -1.88 -12.39
C GLU A 103 -0.95 -2.01 -11.66
N PRO A 104 -1.99 -1.31 -12.10
CA PRO A 104 -3.34 -1.47 -11.53
C PRO A 104 -3.84 -2.92 -11.63
N LEU A 105 -4.49 -3.42 -10.58
CA LEU A 105 -5.03 -4.79 -10.53
C LEU A 105 -5.98 -5.12 -11.70
N ALA A 106 -6.69 -4.11 -12.24
CA ALA A 106 -7.62 -4.29 -13.36
C ALA A 106 -6.95 -4.87 -14.62
N ALA A 107 -5.63 -4.74 -14.76
CA ALA A 107 -4.87 -5.34 -15.86
C ALA A 107 -4.49 -6.81 -15.61
N HIS A 108 -4.66 -7.33 -14.39
CA HIS A 108 -4.13 -8.62 -13.92
C HIS A 108 -5.22 -9.46 -13.25
N ALA A 109 -5.91 -10.29 -14.03
CA ALA A 109 -7.11 -11.01 -13.58
C ALA A 109 -6.87 -11.92 -12.35
N GLU A 110 -5.72 -12.61 -12.30
CA GLU A 110 -5.41 -13.49 -11.16
C GLU A 110 -5.10 -12.71 -9.89
N ALA A 111 -4.25 -11.67 -9.97
CA ALA A 111 -3.97 -10.78 -8.84
C ALA A 111 -5.24 -10.10 -8.34
N ALA A 112 -6.12 -9.65 -9.23
CA ALA A 112 -7.41 -9.07 -8.88
C ALA A 112 -8.30 -10.06 -8.12
N ALA A 113 -8.38 -11.32 -8.57
CA ALA A 113 -9.15 -12.35 -7.88
C ALA A 113 -8.56 -12.69 -6.49
N GLN A 114 -7.23 -12.70 -6.35
CA GLN A 114 -6.58 -12.89 -5.06
C GLN A 114 -6.86 -11.71 -4.10
N ALA A 115 -6.75 -10.47 -4.60
CA ALA A 115 -7.07 -9.27 -3.85
C ALA A 115 -8.53 -9.23 -3.39
N GLU A 116 -9.48 -9.59 -4.27
CA GLU A 116 -10.90 -9.63 -3.93
C GLU A 116 -11.19 -10.65 -2.81
N ARG A 117 -10.59 -11.84 -2.89
CA ARG A 117 -10.72 -12.87 -1.83
C ARG A 117 -10.16 -12.36 -0.51
N LEU A 118 -8.97 -11.76 -0.52
CA LEU A 118 -8.33 -11.19 0.66
C LEU A 118 -9.19 -10.08 1.27
N GLN A 119 -9.58 -9.09 0.49
CA GLN A 119 -10.37 -7.94 0.95
C GLN A 119 -11.74 -8.36 1.47
N THR A 120 -12.39 -9.32 0.82
CA THR A 120 -13.66 -9.88 1.28
C THR A 120 -13.49 -10.57 2.62
N ALA A 121 -12.49 -11.44 2.78
CA ALA A 121 -12.24 -12.13 4.03
C ALA A 121 -11.88 -11.15 5.16
N TYR A 122 -11.00 -10.19 4.88
CA TYR A 122 -10.59 -9.16 5.82
C TYR A 122 -11.77 -8.31 6.30
N TRP A 123 -12.64 -7.90 5.37
CA TRP A 123 -13.84 -7.15 5.71
C TRP A 123 -14.80 -7.94 6.61
N GLN A 124 -15.03 -9.22 6.30
CA GLN A 124 -15.89 -10.06 7.14
C GLN A 124 -15.32 -10.21 8.55
N ALA A 125 -13.99 -10.38 8.67
CA ALA A 125 -13.33 -10.39 9.96
C ALA A 125 -13.50 -9.05 10.70
N CYS A 126 -13.30 -7.91 10.03
CA CYS A 126 -13.54 -6.58 10.60
C CYS A 126 -14.96 -6.44 11.16
N LEU A 127 -15.99 -6.87 10.42
CA LEU A 127 -17.38 -6.84 10.90
C LEU A 127 -17.57 -7.67 12.18
N GLY A 128 -16.94 -8.84 12.28
CA GLY A 128 -16.97 -9.67 13.49
C GLY A 128 -16.32 -9.01 14.71
N PHE A 129 -15.36 -8.11 14.48
CA PHE A 129 -14.60 -7.41 15.52
C PHE A 129 -14.96 -5.92 15.65
N ALA A 130 -16.06 -5.45 15.05
CA ALA A 130 -16.42 -4.03 15.01
C ALA A 130 -16.47 -3.34 16.39
N ARG A 131 -16.81 -4.09 17.44
CA ARG A 131 -16.82 -3.61 18.84
C ARG A 131 -15.45 -3.21 19.40
N LEU A 132 -14.36 -3.58 18.74
CA LEU A 132 -12.98 -3.30 19.15
C LEU A 132 -12.46 -1.94 18.64
N GLY A 133 -13.28 -1.18 17.91
CA GLY A 133 -12.94 0.18 17.49
C GLY A 133 -11.63 0.24 16.70
N ALA A 134 -10.67 1.02 17.19
CA ALA A 134 -9.39 1.27 16.52
C ALA A 134 -8.55 0.00 16.28
N ASP A 135 -8.71 -1.04 17.11
CA ASP A 135 -7.96 -2.30 17.00
C ASP A 135 -8.66 -3.35 16.13
N MET A 136 -9.89 -3.09 15.66
CA MET A 136 -10.67 -3.99 14.81
C MET A 136 -9.84 -4.53 13.64
N GLY A 137 -9.15 -3.65 12.91
CA GLY A 137 -8.38 -4.04 11.72
C GLY A 137 -7.18 -4.94 12.05
N ARG A 138 -6.48 -4.67 13.15
CA ARG A 138 -5.33 -5.50 13.57
C ARG A 138 -5.78 -6.91 13.94
N ILE A 139 -6.85 -7.01 14.72
CA ILE A 139 -7.41 -8.31 15.13
C ILE A 139 -8.01 -9.05 13.93
N ALA A 140 -8.64 -8.34 13.00
CA ALA A 140 -9.14 -8.92 11.76
C ALA A 140 -8.00 -9.51 10.91
N LEU A 141 -6.85 -8.83 10.81
CA LEU A 141 -5.69 -9.35 10.09
C LEU A 141 -5.11 -10.59 10.78
N PHE A 142 -4.98 -10.57 12.10
CA PHE A 142 -4.54 -11.73 12.88
C PHE A 142 -5.48 -12.93 12.67
N HIS A 143 -6.79 -12.70 12.66
CA HIS A 143 -7.78 -13.75 12.40
C HIS A 143 -7.62 -14.38 11.01
N LEU A 144 -7.25 -13.60 9.99
CA LEU A 144 -6.96 -14.15 8.67
C LEU A 144 -5.73 -15.06 8.65
N ILE A 145 -4.76 -14.85 9.53
CA ILE A 145 -3.58 -15.71 9.61
C ILE A 145 -3.95 -17.05 10.27
N GLU A 146 -4.74 -17.00 11.34
CA GLU A 146 -5.22 -18.19 12.07
C GLU A 146 -6.24 -19.02 11.27
N SER A 147 -6.98 -18.38 10.37
CA SER A 147 -8.02 -19.03 9.55
C SER A 147 -7.98 -18.47 8.13
N PRO A 148 -6.97 -18.86 7.33
CA PRO A 148 -6.71 -18.24 6.06
C PRO A 148 -7.80 -18.54 5.02
N PRO A 149 -8.23 -17.53 4.25
CA PRO A 149 -9.03 -17.78 3.06
C PRO A 149 -8.20 -18.57 2.03
N PRO A 150 -8.84 -19.16 1.00
CA PRO A 150 -8.15 -19.91 -0.04
C PRO A 150 -7.26 -18.98 -0.89
N LEU A 151 -6.05 -18.75 -0.41
CA LEU A 151 -4.99 -17.93 -0.99
C LEU A 151 -3.73 -18.79 -1.15
N PRO A 152 -2.80 -18.43 -2.05
CA PRO A 152 -1.51 -19.09 -2.14
C PRO A 152 -0.73 -18.99 -0.83
N ASP A 153 0.03 -20.04 -0.50
CA ASP A 153 0.87 -20.09 0.71
C ASP A 153 1.85 -18.89 0.78
N THR A 154 2.36 -18.44 -0.36
CA THR A 154 3.25 -17.27 -0.44
C THR A 154 2.57 -15.99 0.02
N LEU A 155 1.28 -15.83 -0.29
CA LEU A 155 0.49 -14.67 0.11
C LEU A 155 0.11 -14.75 1.59
N ILE A 156 -0.17 -15.94 2.12
CA ILE A 156 -0.37 -16.17 3.56
C ILE A 156 0.90 -15.80 4.33
N ALA A 157 2.07 -16.27 3.88
CA ALA A 157 3.36 -15.91 4.48
C ALA A 157 3.61 -14.39 4.45
N ALA A 158 3.21 -13.71 3.36
CA ALA A 158 3.29 -12.26 3.29
C ALA A 158 2.33 -11.55 4.26
N LEU A 159 1.12 -12.08 4.47
CA LEU A 159 0.20 -11.56 5.48
C LEU A 159 0.77 -11.71 6.90
N CYS A 160 1.44 -12.82 7.22
CA CYS A 160 2.15 -12.99 8.49
C CYS A 160 3.22 -11.91 8.66
N ALA A 161 4.10 -11.75 7.67
CA ALA A 161 5.16 -10.73 7.73
C ALA A 161 4.61 -9.30 7.84
N LEU A 162 3.49 -9.01 7.17
CA LEU A 162 2.79 -7.73 7.28
C LEU A 162 2.19 -7.54 8.69
N SER A 163 1.63 -8.58 9.28
CA SER A 163 1.08 -8.55 10.64
C SER A 163 2.17 -8.28 11.68
N ASP A 164 3.31 -8.97 11.58
CA ASP A 164 4.46 -8.76 12.46
C ASP A 164 4.95 -7.30 12.38
N PHE A 165 5.03 -6.75 11.15
CA PHE A 165 5.41 -5.34 10.95
C PHE A 165 4.39 -4.37 11.56
N ILE A 166 3.09 -4.63 11.36
CA ILE A 166 2.00 -3.80 11.90
C ILE A 166 2.07 -3.75 13.43
N GLU A 167 2.35 -4.87 14.08
CA GLU A 167 2.53 -4.95 15.53
C GLU A 167 3.81 -4.22 15.97
N ALA A 168 4.95 -4.50 15.34
CA ALA A 168 6.23 -3.90 15.72
C ALA A 168 6.24 -2.36 15.58
N TYR A 169 5.66 -1.84 14.50
CA TYR A 169 5.64 -0.41 14.19
C TYR A 169 4.39 0.32 14.72
N GLN A 170 3.47 -0.39 15.38
CA GLN A 170 2.23 0.16 15.93
C GLN A 170 1.40 0.93 14.88
N VAL A 171 1.45 0.51 13.62
CA VAL A 171 0.65 1.06 12.51
C VAL A 171 -0.67 0.31 12.36
N ARG A 172 -1.53 0.67 11.40
CA ARG A 172 -2.80 -0.02 11.13
C ARG A 172 -2.83 -0.55 9.69
N PRO A 173 -3.47 -1.70 9.43
CA PRO A 173 -3.65 -2.25 8.09
C PRO A 173 -4.57 -1.41 7.20
N ASP A 174 -4.15 -1.13 5.97
CA ASP A 174 -4.91 -0.44 4.91
C ASP A 174 -5.06 -1.29 3.64
N ILE A 175 -5.42 -2.57 3.79
CA ILE A 175 -5.50 -3.52 2.67
C ILE A 175 -6.84 -3.49 1.92
N LEU A 176 -7.81 -2.66 2.36
CA LEU A 176 -9.11 -2.49 1.70
C LEU A 176 -9.08 -1.45 0.58
N SER A 177 -8.08 -0.58 0.56
CA SER A 177 -7.98 0.49 -0.42
C SER A 177 -7.44 -0.05 -1.75
N GLU A 178 -8.14 0.21 -2.86
CA GLU A 178 -7.81 -0.34 -4.18
C GLU A 178 -6.41 0.05 -4.68
N GLY A 179 -5.89 1.21 -4.26
CA GLY A 179 -4.54 1.66 -4.60
C GLY A 179 -3.42 0.99 -3.79
N ASN A 180 -3.78 0.32 -2.69
CA ASN A 180 -2.80 -0.25 -1.76
C ASN A 180 -2.46 -1.71 -2.10
N LEU A 181 -3.24 -2.32 -2.99
CA LEU A 181 -2.96 -3.60 -3.63
C LEU A 181 -2.74 -3.36 -5.12
N MET A 182 -1.58 -3.74 -5.63
CA MET A 182 -1.22 -3.58 -7.04
C MET A 182 -0.65 -4.88 -7.58
N ALA A 183 -0.36 -4.94 -8.88
CA ALA A 183 0.27 -6.09 -9.49
C ALA A 183 1.63 -5.73 -10.05
N ARG A 184 2.57 -6.68 -10.02
CA ARG A 184 3.76 -6.63 -10.87
C ARG A 184 3.37 -7.04 -12.30
N ALA A 185 4.18 -6.67 -13.29
CA ALA A 185 3.96 -7.01 -14.70
C ALA A 185 3.82 -8.53 -14.98
N ASP A 186 4.37 -9.38 -14.10
CA ASP A 186 4.23 -10.84 -14.18
C ASP A 186 2.90 -11.38 -13.59
N GLY A 187 2.03 -10.50 -13.10
CA GLY A 187 0.76 -10.87 -12.47
C GLY A 187 0.84 -11.14 -10.96
N THR A 188 2.00 -10.95 -10.33
CA THR A 188 2.13 -11.12 -8.87
C THR A 188 1.39 -10.00 -8.12
N LEU A 189 0.52 -10.36 -7.16
CA LEU A 189 -0.11 -9.40 -6.24
C LEU A 189 0.94 -8.79 -5.28
N VAL A 190 0.95 -7.47 -5.13
CA VAL A 190 1.91 -6.72 -4.30
C VAL A 190 1.17 -5.76 -3.36
N PHE A 191 1.54 -5.76 -2.09
CA PHE A 191 1.12 -4.80 -1.09
C PHE A 191 1.88 -3.47 -1.27
N SER A 192 1.30 -2.51 -1.99
CA SER A 192 1.95 -1.25 -2.36
C SER A 192 2.07 -0.29 -1.18
N ASP A 193 0.95 -0.03 -0.49
CA ASP A 193 0.83 0.88 0.66
C ASP A 193 -0.10 0.27 1.73
N PRO A 194 0.22 -0.90 2.29
CA PRO A 194 -0.75 -1.68 3.07
C PRO A 194 -0.94 -1.19 4.51
N VAL A 195 -0.40 -0.03 4.88
CA VAL A 195 -0.39 0.47 6.26
C VAL A 195 -0.66 1.97 6.31
N PHE A 196 -1.20 2.43 7.44
CA PHE A 196 -1.38 3.85 7.73
C PHE A 196 -1.23 4.14 9.23
N LEU A 197 -0.98 5.41 9.56
CA LEU A 197 -1.07 5.90 10.94
C LEU A 197 -2.54 6.22 11.26
N GLY A 198 -3.04 5.76 12.41
CA GLY A 198 -4.44 5.94 12.80
C GLY A 198 -4.65 6.61 14.14
#